data_AF-A0A8C3HNN3-F1
#
_entry.id   AF-A0A8C3HNN3-F1
#
_cell.length_a   1.000
_cell.length_b   1.000
_cell.length_c   1.000
_cell.angle_alpha   90.00
_cell.angle_beta   90.00
_cell.angle_gamma   90.00
#
_symmetry.space_group_name_H-M   'P 1'
#
loop_
_entity.id
_entity.type
_entity.pdbx_description
1 polymer ?
#
loop_
_entity_poly.entity_id
_entity_poly.type
_entity_poly.pdbx_seq_one_letter_code
_entity_poly.pdbx_strand_id
1 'polypeptide(L)'
;MMEEVEKLCDRLELASLQCLNEALTSTTREGGKAAVEKQIEEINEQIKQEREEAEARLRQATKSSERSTSGGGGGSKNWSEDDLQLLIKAVNLFPAGTNSRWEVIANYMNLHSTTGIKRTAKDVINKAKSLQKLDPHQKDDINKKAFDKFKKEHGVVPQTESAAPSERFEGLVTDSAPWTTEEQKLLEQALKTYPVNTPERWEKIAAAVPGRSRKDCMKRYKELVEMVKAKKAAQEQVLNAAKAKK
;
A
#
# COMPACT_ATOMS: atom_id res chain seq x y z
N MET A 1 1.50 6.00 47.34
CA MET A 1 2.33 6.85 48.23
C MET A 1 3.79 6.82 47.80
N MET A 2 4.44 5.66 47.70
CA MET A 2 5.84 5.57 47.23
C MET A 2 6.02 6.08 45.79
N GLU A 3 5.14 5.67 44.86
CA GLU A 3 5.14 6.15 43.47
C GLU A 3 4.94 7.68 43.35
N GLU A 4 4.15 8.28 44.24
CA GLU A 4 3.91 9.73 44.24
C GLU A 4 5.12 10.51 44.79
N VAL A 5 5.88 9.90 45.71
CA VAL A 5 7.14 10.45 46.21
C VAL A 5 8.24 10.34 45.15
N GLU A 6 8.27 9.26 44.38
CA GLU A 6 9.18 9.13 43.23
C GLU A 6 8.89 10.21 42.17
N LYS A 7 7.61 10.42 41.82
CA LYS A 7 7.19 11.50 40.91
C LYS A 7 7.62 12.88 41.41
N LEU A 8 7.49 13.13 42.72
CA LEU A 8 7.97 14.36 43.36
C LEU A 8 9.48 14.56 43.17
N CYS A 9 10.28 13.52 43.42
CA CYS A 9 11.73 13.56 43.29
C CYS A 9 12.19 13.75 41.84
N ASP A 10 11.47 13.20 40.86
CA ASP A 10 11.81 13.31 39.45
C ASP A 10 11.43 14.67 38.84
N ARG A 11 10.42 15.36 39.41
CA ARG A 11 9.79 16.55 38.83
C ARG A 11 10.16 17.84 39.53
N LEU A 12 10.39 17.81 40.85
CA LEU A 12 10.81 18.99 41.58
C LEU A 12 12.30 19.22 41.46
N GLU A 13 12.65 20.49 41.28
CA GLU A 13 14.04 20.92 41.36
C GLU A 13 14.55 20.87 42.81
N LEU A 14 15.87 20.77 42.97
CA LEU A 14 16.53 20.66 44.27
C LEU A 14 16.10 21.76 45.26
N ALA A 15 15.93 23.00 44.78
CA ALA A 15 15.49 24.12 45.61
C ALA A 15 14.05 23.92 46.14
N SER A 16 13.14 23.42 45.31
CA SER A 16 11.75 23.13 45.71
C SER A 16 11.66 21.96 46.69
N LEU A 17 12.49 20.93 46.51
CA LEU A 17 12.60 19.81 47.46
C LEU A 17 13.17 20.25 48.80
N GLN A 18 14.12 21.18 48.80
CA GLN A 18 14.66 21.78 50.02
C GLN A 18 13.59 22.59 50.77
N CYS A 19 12.84 23.44 50.07
CA CYS A 19 11.72 24.17 50.67
C CYS A 19 10.64 23.23 51.23
N LEU A 20 10.32 22.13 50.53
CA LEU A 20 9.36 21.14 51.00
C LEU A 20 9.87 20.44 52.28
N ASN A 21 11.15 20.08 52.34
CA ASN A 21 11.76 19.48 53.53
C ASN A 21 11.82 20.45 54.72
N GLU A 22 12.10 21.73 54.48
CA GLU A 22 12.00 22.78 55.51
C GLU A 22 10.57 22.95 56.04
N ALA A 23 9.57 22.91 55.16
CA ALA A 23 8.16 22.94 55.56
C ALA A 23 7.75 21.67 56.33
N LEU A 24 8.26 20.50 55.94
CA LEU A 24 8.01 19.24 56.63
C LEU A 24 8.60 19.21 58.04
N THR A 25 9.74 19.86 58.25
CA THR A 25 10.44 19.90 59.55
C THR A 25 9.95 21.02 60.48
N SER A 26 9.32 22.05 59.93
CA SER A 26 8.80 23.20 60.69
C SER A 26 7.32 23.10 61.07
N THR A 27 6.60 22.07 60.61
CA THR A 27 5.17 21.89 60.84
C THR A 27 4.86 20.66 61.70
N THR A 28 3.62 20.54 62.16
CA THR A 28 3.13 19.31 62.80
C THR A 28 3.00 18.18 61.77
N ARG A 29 2.97 16.92 62.23
CA ARG A 29 2.82 15.76 61.33
C ARG A 29 1.63 15.88 60.36
N GLU A 30 0.50 16.41 60.84
CA GLU A 30 -0.69 16.69 60.04
C GLU A 30 -0.44 17.80 59.00
N GLY A 31 0.22 18.90 59.41
CA GLY A 31 0.56 20.00 58.51
C GLY A 31 1.56 19.59 57.42
N GLY A 32 2.56 18.78 57.76
CA GLY A 32 3.54 18.27 56.81
C GLY A 32 2.92 17.29 55.80
N LYS A 33 2.00 16.43 56.27
CA LYS A 33 1.23 15.56 55.37
C LYS A 33 0.40 16.37 54.37
N ALA A 34 -0.31 17.39 54.84
CA ALA A 34 -1.10 18.27 53.97
C ALA A 34 -0.23 19.03 52.95
N ALA A 35 0.98 19.45 53.34
CA ALA A 35 1.92 20.11 52.43
C ALA A 35 2.40 19.17 51.30
N VAL A 36 2.69 17.91 51.62
CA VAL A 36 3.09 16.90 50.61
C VAL A 36 1.93 16.53 49.70
N GLU A 37 0.72 16.32 50.24
CA GLU A 37 -0.47 16.03 49.45
C GLU A 37 -0.77 17.15 48.46
N LYS A 38 -0.68 18.41 48.91
CA LYS A 38 -0.82 19.58 48.03
C LYS A 38 0.23 19.58 46.90
N GLN A 39 1.49 19.27 47.22
CA GLN A 39 2.55 19.26 46.21
C GLN A 39 2.38 18.12 45.19
N ILE A 40 1.86 16.97 45.63
CA ILE A 40 1.52 15.83 44.76
C ILE A 40 0.38 16.21 43.82
N GLU A 41 -0.67 16.86 44.31
CA GLU A 41 -1.80 17.32 43.48
C GLU A 41 -1.33 18.30 42.40
N GLU A 42 -0.50 19.28 42.76
CA GLU A 42 0.07 20.25 41.82
C GLU A 42 0.88 19.55 40.71
N ILE A 43 1.72 18.56 41.06
CA ILE A 43 2.52 17.82 40.08
C ILE A 43 1.66 16.95 39.17
N ASN A 44 0.64 16.29 39.72
CA ASN A 44 -0.28 15.45 38.94
C ASN A 44 -1.10 16.31 37.96
N GLU A 45 -1.50 17.51 38.37
CA GLU A 45 -2.15 18.46 37.47
C GLU A 45 -1.22 18.92 36.35
N GLN A 46 0.05 19.23 36.66
CA GLN A 46 1.05 19.57 35.66
C GLN A 46 1.32 18.42 34.67
N ILE A 47 1.44 17.17 35.14
CA ILE A 47 1.60 15.99 34.28
C ILE A 47 0.39 15.83 33.35
N LYS A 48 -0.82 16.01 33.88
CA LYS A 48 -2.05 15.91 33.09
C LYS A 48 -2.11 16.99 32.01
N GLN A 49 -1.78 18.24 32.36
CA GLN A 49 -1.74 19.36 31.42
C GLN A 49 -0.69 19.13 30.33
N GLU A 50 0.54 18.72 30.68
CA GLU A 50 1.57 18.39 29.70
C GLU A 50 1.17 17.22 28.78
N ARG A 51 0.49 16.20 29.30
CA ARG A 51 -0.01 15.07 28.50
C ARG A 51 -1.08 15.51 27.52
N GLU A 52 -2.02 16.35 27.95
CA GLU A 52 -3.06 16.91 27.09
C GLU A 52 -2.47 17.85 26.04
N GLU A 53 -1.49 18.68 26.41
CA GLU A 53 -0.75 19.51 25.48
C GLU A 53 0.06 18.68 24.48
N ALA A 54 0.73 17.61 24.91
CA ALA A 54 1.47 16.72 24.04
C ALA A 54 0.54 15.99 23.06
N GLU A 55 -0.62 15.53 23.52
CA GLU A 55 -1.65 14.93 22.69
C GLU A 55 -2.24 15.97 21.71
N ALA A 56 -2.49 17.20 22.16
CA ALA A 56 -2.94 18.30 21.31
C ALA A 56 -1.88 18.70 20.28
N ARG A 57 -0.60 18.75 20.64
CA ARG A 57 0.52 19.01 19.72
C ARG A 57 0.67 17.88 18.71
N LEU A 58 0.55 16.62 19.12
CA LEU A 58 0.55 15.48 18.20
C LEU A 58 -0.65 15.52 17.25
N ARG A 59 -1.85 15.82 17.76
CA ARG A 59 -3.07 15.99 16.97
C ARG A 59 -3.00 17.19 16.03
N GLN A 60 -2.35 18.28 16.45
CA GLN A 60 -2.07 19.41 15.57
C GLN A 60 -0.99 19.05 14.55
N ALA A 61 0.03 18.27 14.88
CA ALA A 61 1.05 17.82 13.93
C ALA A 61 0.47 16.87 12.88
N THR A 62 -0.42 15.95 13.26
CA THR A 62 -1.15 15.09 12.31
C THR A 62 -2.12 15.93 11.46
N LYS A 63 -2.89 16.84 12.07
CA LYS A 63 -3.78 17.76 11.35
C LYS A 63 -3.04 18.77 10.47
N SER A 64 -1.81 19.15 10.80
CA SER A 64 -0.94 20.01 10.00
C SER A 64 -0.26 19.23 8.87
N SER A 65 0.07 17.95 9.10
CA SER A 65 0.47 17.00 8.06
C SER A 65 -0.67 16.72 7.06
N GLU A 66 -1.93 16.88 7.49
CA GLU A 66 -3.13 16.83 6.64
C GLU A 66 -3.51 18.20 6.01
N ARG A 67 -3.32 19.33 6.70
CA ARG A 67 -3.61 20.70 6.17
C ARG A 67 -2.52 21.28 5.27
N SER A 68 -1.28 20.79 5.36
CA SER A 68 -0.27 21.05 4.32
C SER A 68 -0.55 20.26 3.02
N THR A 69 -1.63 19.48 2.97
CA THR A 69 -2.17 18.85 1.76
C THR A 69 -3.45 19.49 1.21
N SER A 70 -3.91 20.62 1.77
CA SER A 70 -5.09 21.34 1.26
C SER A 70 -4.79 22.69 0.60
N GLY A 71 -3.52 22.95 0.23
CA GLY A 71 -3.13 24.14 -0.52
C GLY A 71 -2.01 23.82 -1.50
N GLY A 72 -2.37 23.40 -2.72
CA GLY A 72 -1.46 23.31 -3.86
C GLY A 72 -0.45 22.15 -3.85
N GLY A 73 -0.81 21.03 -4.48
CA GLY A 73 0.16 19.98 -4.85
C GLY A 73 0.14 18.71 -3.98
N GLY A 74 -1.02 18.08 -3.80
CA GLY A 74 -1.22 16.92 -2.91
C GLY A 74 -1.49 15.56 -3.57
N GLY A 75 -1.07 15.32 -4.82
CA GLY A 75 -1.31 14.04 -5.51
C GLY A 75 -0.49 12.85 -5.01
N SER A 76 0.47 13.08 -4.10
CA SER A 76 1.53 12.13 -3.77
C SER A 76 1.24 11.19 -2.60
N LYS A 77 0.33 11.54 -1.67
CA LYS A 77 0.18 10.79 -0.39
C LYS A 77 -0.95 9.76 -0.36
N ASN A 78 -1.97 9.87 -1.22
CA ASN A 78 -3.17 9.01 -1.11
C ASN A 78 -3.16 7.83 -2.08
N TRP A 79 -2.05 7.10 -2.23
CA TRP A 79 -2.02 5.91 -3.10
C TRP A 79 -2.51 4.68 -2.33
N SER A 80 -3.74 4.24 -2.60
CA SER A 80 -4.26 2.98 -2.05
C SER A 80 -3.51 1.78 -2.64
N GLU A 81 -3.57 0.62 -1.97
CA GLU A 81 -2.99 -0.62 -2.48
C GLU A 81 -3.54 -0.96 -3.89
N ASP A 82 -4.85 -0.82 -4.08
CA ASP A 82 -5.50 -1.03 -5.38
C ASP A 82 -4.95 -0.09 -6.46
N ASP A 83 -4.70 1.19 -6.15
CA ASP A 83 -4.10 2.15 -7.08
C ASP A 83 -2.65 1.77 -7.40
N LEU A 84 -1.89 1.24 -6.43
CA LEU A 84 -0.51 0.78 -6.67
C LEU A 84 -0.50 -0.42 -7.62
N GLN A 85 -1.39 -1.39 -7.41
CA GLN A 85 -1.53 -2.55 -8.30
C GLN A 85 -1.94 -2.12 -9.72
N LEU A 86 -2.89 -1.18 -9.84
CA LEU A 86 -3.29 -0.61 -11.13
C LEU A 86 -2.12 0.11 -11.82
N LEU A 87 -1.31 0.86 -11.08
CA LEU A 87 -0.13 1.54 -11.62
C LEU A 87 0.91 0.54 -12.14
N ILE A 88 1.25 -0.48 -11.36
CA ILE A 88 2.22 -1.51 -11.75
C ILE A 88 1.74 -2.22 -13.01
N LYS A 89 0.46 -2.63 -13.04
CA LYS A 89 -0.17 -3.25 -14.21
C LYS A 89 -0.09 -2.33 -15.42
N ALA A 90 -0.50 -1.07 -15.28
CA ALA A 90 -0.49 -0.11 -16.38
C ALA A 90 0.93 0.16 -16.91
N VAL A 91 1.93 0.26 -16.05
CA VAL A 91 3.34 0.43 -16.45
C VAL A 91 3.83 -0.74 -17.33
N ASN A 92 3.41 -1.97 -17.04
CA ASN A 92 3.73 -3.15 -17.86
C ASN A 92 2.91 -3.21 -19.16
N LEU A 93 1.63 -2.81 -19.12
CA LEU A 93 0.74 -2.77 -20.29
C LEU A 93 1.17 -1.73 -21.34
N PHE A 94 1.73 -0.62 -20.88
CA PHE A 94 2.16 0.49 -21.71
C PHE A 94 3.68 0.65 -21.55
N PRO A 95 4.51 -0.03 -22.36
CA PRO A 95 5.97 0.05 -22.25
C PRO A 95 6.54 1.42 -22.65
N ALA A 96 7.81 1.67 -22.33
CA ALA A 96 8.48 2.94 -22.60
C ALA A 96 8.59 3.22 -24.10
N GLY A 97 8.34 4.47 -24.52
CA GLY A 97 8.47 4.85 -25.93
C GLY A 97 8.06 6.29 -26.28
N THR A 98 7.12 6.91 -25.56
CA THR A 98 6.70 8.30 -25.80
C THR A 98 6.28 9.04 -24.52
N ASN A 99 6.37 10.38 -24.51
CA ASN A 99 5.96 11.22 -23.37
C ASN A 99 4.46 11.08 -23.02
N SER A 100 3.61 10.77 -24.00
CA SER A 100 2.18 10.51 -23.83
C SER A 100 1.88 9.23 -23.04
N ARG A 101 2.87 8.37 -22.80
CA ARG A 101 2.72 7.15 -21.99
C ARG A 101 2.08 7.44 -20.63
N TRP A 102 2.55 8.49 -19.95
CA TRP A 102 2.08 8.80 -18.61
C TRP A 102 0.65 9.33 -18.60
N GLU A 103 0.21 9.99 -19.67
CA GLU A 103 -1.19 10.39 -19.88
C GLU A 103 -2.09 9.16 -20.10
N VAL A 104 -1.63 8.21 -20.91
CA VAL A 104 -2.37 6.95 -21.14
C VAL A 104 -2.51 6.14 -19.85
N ILE A 105 -1.42 6.03 -19.07
CA ILE A 105 -1.47 5.34 -17.77
C ILE A 105 -2.41 6.07 -16.80
N ALA A 106 -2.33 7.41 -16.71
CA ALA A 106 -3.22 8.19 -15.86
C ALA A 106 -4.70 8.00 -16.22
N ASN A 107 -5.04 8.02 -17.51
CA ASN A 107 -6.40 7.78 -17.97
C ASN A 107 -6.87 6.35 -17.66
N TYR A 108 -6.01 5.35 -17.91
CA TYR A 108 -6.30 3.96 -17.56
C TYR A 108 -6.60 3.81 -16.06
N MET A 109 -5.75 4.39 -15.21
CA MET A 109 -5.93 4.38 -13.77
C MET A 109 -7.21 5.08 -13.33
N ASN A 110 -7.52 6.25 -13.88
CA ASN A 110 -8.73 7.00 -13.54
C ASN A 110 -10.02 6.29 -13.94
N LEU A 111 -9.96 5.45 -14.98
CA LEU A 111 -11.10 4.65 -15.43
C LEU A 111 -11.34 3.41 -14.55
N HIS A 112 -10.29 2.86 -13.95
CA HIS A 112 -10.35 1.59 -13.21
C HIS A 112 -10.18 1.74 -11.70
N SER A 113 -9.78 2.92 -11.22
CA SER A 113 -9.65 3.21 -9.79
C SER A 113 -11.02 3.38 -9.15
N THR A 114 -11.20 2.77 -7.99
CA THR A 114 -12.41 2.85 -7.17
C THR A 114 -12.36 4.01 -6.18
N THR A 115 -11.22 4.69 -6.05
CA THR A 115 -10.98 5.74 -5.04
C THR A 115 -11.65 7.08 -5.39
N GLY A 116 -12.11 7.24 -6.63
CA GLY A 116 -12.64 8.50 -7.15
C GLY A 116 -11.59 9.62 -7.30
N ILE A 117 -10.33 9.35 -6.97
CA ILE A 117 -9.24 10.32 -7.05
C ILE A 117 -8.70 10.36 -8.48
N LYS A 118 -8.83 11.51 -9.14
CA LYS A 118 -8.25 11.74 -10.47
C LYS A 118 -6.74 11.92 -10.37
N ARG A 119 -5.98 10.99 -10.94
CA ARG A 119 -4.53 11.03 -11.13
C ARG A 119 -4.17 11.75 -12.42
N THR A 120 -3.15 12.60 -12.35
CA THR A 120 -2.56 13.22 -13.54
C THR A 120 -1.34 12.44 -14.02
N ALA A 121 -0.90 12.68 -15.25
CA ALA A 121 0.36 12.11 -15.76
C ALA A 121 1.56 12.44 -14.87
N LYS A 122 1.55 13.61 -14.22
CA LYS A 122 2.59 14.07 -13.29
C LYS A 122 2.58 13.24 -11.99
N ASP A 123 1.41 12.89 -11.48
CA ASP A 123 1.30 12.05 -10.27
C ASP A 123 1.78 10.62 -10.55
N VAL A 124 1.37 10.08 -11.69
CA VAL A 124 1.72 8.73 -12.14
C VAL A 124 3.22 8.59 -12.35
N ILE A 125 3.87 9.51 -13.08
CA ILE A 125 5.31 9.44 -13.33
C ILE A 125 6.11 9.57 -12.02
N ASN A 126 5.69 10.46 -11.11
CA ASN A 126 6.36 10.66 -9.84
C ASN A 126 6.26 9.42 -8.97
N LYS A 127 5.07 8.81 -8.90
CA LYS A 127 4.88 7.57 -8.14
C LYS A 127 5.63 6.39 -8.75
N ALA A 128 5.58 6.22 -10.07
CA ALA A 128 6.31 5.16 -10.78
C ALA A 128 7.83 5.28 -10.57
N LYS A 129 8.38 6.50 -10.64
CA LYS A 129 9.80 6.76 -10.33
C LYS A 129 10.14 6.49 -8.86
N SER A 130 9.26 6.87 -7.94
CA SER A 130 9.43 6.58 -6.51
C SER A 130 9.46 5.07 -6.26
N LEU A 131 8.58 4.31 -6.91
CA LEU A 131 8.57 2.85 -6.81
C LEU A 131 9.83 2.26 -7.44
N GLN A 132 10.29 2.75 -8.59
CA GLN A 132 11.53 2.27 -9.22
C GLN A 132 12.78 2.49 -8.36
N LYS A 133 12.85 3.60 -7.62
CA LYS A 133 13.96 3.94 -6.71
C LYS A 133 14.05 3.05 -5.47
N LEU A 134 12.97 2.34 -5.12
CA LEU A 134 13.05 1.32 -4.08
C LEU A 134 13.84 0.13 -4.63
N ASP A 135 14.83 -0.30 -3.86
CA ASP A 135 15.71 -1.43 -4.19
C ASP A 135 14.87 -2.65 -4.60
N PRO A 136 15.24 -3.46 -5.61
CA PRO A 136 14.45 -4.62 -6.03
C PRO A 136 14.01 -5.51 -4.86
N HIS A 137 14.88 -5.69 -3.87
CA HIS A 137 14.59 -6.46 -2.65
C HIS A 137 13.48 -5.83 -1.79
N GLN A 138 13.41 -4.49 -1.74
CA GLN A 138 12.36 -3.78 -1.00
C GLN A 138 11.00 -3.81 -1.72
N LYS A 139 10.99 -3.91 -3.05
CA LYS A 139 9.75 -4.12 -3.84
C LYS A 139 9.16 -5.49 -3.56
N ASP A 140 10.03 -6.50 -3.45
CA ASP A 140 9.63 -7.86 -3.11
C ASP A 140 9.11 -7.93 -1.66
N ASP A 141 9.74 -7.22 -0.72
CA ASP A 141 9.26 -7.13 0.67
C ASP A 141 7.92 -6.40 0.80
N ILE A 142 7.66 -5.38 -0.02
CA ILE A 142 6.36 -4.67 -0.06
C ILE A 142 5.27 -5.58 -0.64
N ASN A 143 5.55 -6.26 -1.75
CA ASN A 143 4.63 -7.24 -2.34
C ASN A 143 4.36 -8.40 -1.38
N LYS A 144 5.39 -8.88 -0.67
CA LYS A 144 5.27 -9.94 0.34
C LYS A 144 4.42 -9.49 1.53
N LYS A 145 4.66 -8.29 2.07
CA LYS A 145 3.86 -7.73 3.17
C LYS A 145 2.40 -7.49 2.77
N ALA A 146 2.14 -7.06 1.54
CA ALA A 146 0.78 -6.95 1.00
C ALA A 146 0.09 -8.33 0.91
N PHE A 147 0.83 -9.35 0.46
CA PHE A 147 0.34 -10.73 0.39
C PHE A 147 0.11 -11.37 1.77
N ASP A 148 0.99 -11.12 2.73
CA ASP A 148 0.83 -11.58 4.12
C ASP A 148 -0.35 -10.90 4.82
N LYS A 149 -0.59 -9.62 4.53
CA LYS A 149 -1.78 -8.90 5.02
C LYS A 149 -3.07 -9.49 4.43
N PHE A 150 -3.06 -9.84 3.14
CA PHE A 150 -4.18 -10.52 2.49
C PHE A 150 -4.45 -11.91 3.10
N LYS A 151 -3.41 -12.71 3.37
CA LYS A 151 -3.53 -14.00 4.07
C LYS A 151 -4.03 -13.87 5.51
N LYS A 152 -3.72 -12.77 6.18
CA LYS A 152 -4.15 -12.50 7.55
C LYS A 152 -5.63 -12.08 7.62
N GLU A 153 -6.13 -11.36 6.62
CA GLU A 153 -7.53 -10.94 6.54
C GLU A 153 -8.46 -12.03 5.96
N HIS A 154 -7.93 -12.90 5.08
CA HIS A 154 -8.62 -14.10 4.60
C HIS A 154 -7.92 -15.36 5.14
N GLY A 155 -8.26 -15.74 6.38
CA GLY A 155 -7.65 -16.89 7.05
C GLY A 155 -7.73 -18.19 6.24
N VAL A 156 -6.60 -18.87 6.10
CA VAL A 156 -6.52 -20.27 5.67
C VAL A 156 -5.88 -21.10 6.78
N VAL A 157 -6.58 -22.17 7.11
CA VAL A 157 -6.32 -23.25 8.07
C VAL A 157 -4.89 -23.81 7.91
N PRO A 158 -4.18 -24.16 9.01
CA PRO A 158 -2.77 -24.54 8.94
C PRO A 158 -2.58 -26.00 8.52
N GLN A 159 -1.58 -26.25 7.67
CA GLN A 159 -0.84 -27.53 7.70
C GLN A 159 0.66 -27.24 7.75
N THR A 160 1.20 -27.46 8.94
CA THR A 160 2.60 -27.79 9.20
C THR A 160 2.84 -29.24 8.76
N GLU A 161 3.92 -29.52 8.03
CA GLU A 161 5.03 -30.39 8.48
C GLU A 161 6.09 -30.61 7.39
N SER A 162 7.28 -30.94 7.90
CA SER A 162 8.60 -31.02 7.28
C SER A 162 8.79 -32.15 6.26
N ALA A 163 9.41 -31.86 5.12
CA ALA A 163 10.45 -32.71 4.49
C ALA A 163 11.07 -32.02 3.24
N ALA A 164 12.39 -32.14 3.08
CA ALA A 164 13.13 -31.73 1.89
C ALA A 164 13.18 -32.86 0.82
N PRO A 165 13.84 -32.64 -0.33
CA PRO A 165 13.29 -32.53 -1.68
C PRO A 165 13.16 -33.88 -2.44
N SER A 166 12.22 -33.99 -3.38
CA SER A 166 12.27 -35.04 -4.42
C SER A 166 11.78 -34.53 -5.77
N GLU A 167 12.61 -34.79 -6.78
CA GLU A 167 12.24 -34.70 -8.18
C GLU A 167 11.13 -35.71 -8.53
N ARG A 168 10.35 -35.33 -9.56
CA ARG A 168 9.64 -36.19 -10.52
C ARG A 168 8.14 -36.48 -10.27
N PHE A 169 7.36 -35.87 -11.16
CA PHE A 169 6.32 -36.44 -12.03
C PHE A 169 5.02 -35.64 -12.03
N GLU A 170 4.58 -35.33 -13.26
CA GLU A 170 3.42 -34.55 -13.66
C GLU A 170 2.11 -35.10 -13.10
N GLY A 171 1.22 -34.22 -12.67
CA GLY A 171 -0.11 -34.63 -12.22
C GLY A 171 -0.98 -33.49 -11.69
N LEU A 172 -1.51 -32.68 -12.61
CA LEU A 172 -2.83 -32.05 -12.55
C LEU A 172 -3.27 -31.40 -11.22
N VAL A 173 -2.92 -30.13 -11.01
CA VAL A 173 -3.74 -29.20 -10.22
C VAL A 173 -4.16 -28.03 -11.09
N THR A 174 -5.29 -28.24 -11.74
CA THR A 174 -6.13 -27.23 -12.37
C THR A 174 -6.76 -26.37 -11.28
N ASP A 175 -6.08 -25.29 -10.88
CA ASP A 175 -6.72 -23.98 -10.77
C ASP A 175 -5.65 -22.89 -10.63
N SER A 176 -5.55 -22.02 -11.65
CA SER A 176 -4.85 -20.73 -11.59
C SER A 176 -3.33 -20.72 -11.39
N ALA A 177 -2.56 -21.65 -11.98
CA ALA A 177 -1.13 -21.41 -12.15
C ALA A 177 -0.91 -20.15 -13.03
N PRO A 178 -0.08 -19.17 -12.62
CA PRO A 178 0.20 -17.97 -13.42
C PRO A 178 0.79 -18.34 -14.79
N TRP A 179 0.40 -17.64 -15.85
CA TRP A 179 0.92 -17.88 -17.21
C TRP A 179 2.41 -17.55 -17.26
N THR A 180 3.24 -18.52 -17.67
CA THR A 180 4.65 -18.27 -17.92
C THR A 180 4.87 -17.54 -19.24
N THR A 181 6.06 -16.98 -19.42
CA THR A 181 6.43 -16.27 -20.65
C THR A 181 6.40 -17.21 -21.86
N GLU A 182 6.84 -18.45 -21.68
CA GLU A 182 6.89 -19.49 -22.69
C GLU A 182 5.47 -19.91 -23.10
N GLU A 183 4.58 -20.17 -22.13
CA GLU A 183 3.18 -20.52 -22.39
C GLU A 183 2.45 -19.39 -23.13
N GLN A 184 2.67 -18.14 -22.70
CA GLN A 184 2.09 -16.95 -23.32
C GLN A 184 2.56 -16.79 -24.76
N LYS A 185 3.86 -17.02 -25.04
CA LYS A 185 4.42 -16.98 -26.39
C LYS A 185 3.80 -18.06 -27.29
N LEU A 186 3.63 -19.28 -26.77
CA LEU A 186 2.98 -20.38 -27.50
C LEU A 186 1.51 -20.05 -27.79
N LEU A 187 0.78 -19.49 -26.83
CA LEU A 187 -0.61 -19.06 -27.03
C LEU A 187 -0.70 -17.99 -28.13
N GLU A 188 0.15 -16.97 -28.10
CA GLU A 188 0.18 -15.92 -29.12
C GLU A 188 0.54 -16.44 -30.51
N GLN A 189 1.49 -17.37 -30.60
CA GLN A 189 1.83 -18.04 -31.85
C GLN A 189 0.65 -18.86 -32.37
N ALA A 190 0.02 -19.67 -31.51
CA ALA A 190 -1.14 -20.47 -31.87
C ALA A 190 -2.34 -19.62 -32.32
N LEU A 191 -2.58 -18.47 -31.66
CA LEU A 191 -3.62 -17.52 -32.05
C LEU A 191 -3.40 -16.89 -33.44
N LYS A 192 -2.13 -16.71 -33.85
CA LYS A 192 -1.76 -16.26 -35.20
C LYS A 192 -1.93 -17.38 -36.23
N THR A 193 -1.53 -18.60 -35.88
CA THR A 193 -1.62 -19.79 -36.76
C THR A 193 -3.07 -20.21 -37.01
N TYR A 194 -3.93 -20.11 -36.00
CA TYR A 194 -5.34 -20.52 -36.06
C TYR A 194 -6.27 -19.29 -35.95
N PRO A 195 -6.59 -18.62 -37.08
CA PRO A 195 -7.50 -17.47 -37.11
C PRO A 195 -8.95 -17.85 -36.74
N VAL A 196 -9.82 -16.85 -36.60
CA VAL A 196 -11.19 -17.03 -36.06
C VAL A 196 -12.06 -17.96 -36.90
N ASN A 197 -11.75 -18.13 -38.19
CA ASN A 197 -12.49 -18.98 -39.12
C ASN A 197 -12.01 -20.45 -39.12
N THR A 198 -11.01 -20.80 -38.30
CA THR A 198 -10.51 -22.16 -38.21
C THR A 198 -11.51 -23.05 -37.44
N PRO A 199 -12.00 -24.16 -38.02
CA PRO A 199 -12.81 -25.12 -37.26
C PRO A 199 -11.96 -25.72 -36.13
N GLU A 200 -12.59 -25.93 -34.97
CA GLU A 200 -11.94 -26.45 -33.76
C GLU A 200 -10.74 -25.60 -33.30
N ARG A 201 -10.77 -24.28 -33.61
CA ARG A 201 -9.71 -23.33 -33.28
C ARG A 201 -9.13 -23.52 -31.88
N TRP A 202 -10.00 -23.59 -30.87
CA TRP A 202 -9.58 -23.66 -29.48
C TRP A 202 -8.98 -25.02 -29.10
N GLU A 203 -9.37 -26.09 -29.79
CA GLU A 203 -8.77 -27.41 -29.59
C GLU A 203 -7.33 -27.44 -30.12
N LYS A 204 -7.12 -26.87 -31.32
CA LYS A 204 -5.79 -26.73 -31.92
C LYS A 204 -4.88 -25.78 -31.14
N ILE A 205 -5.44 -24.71 -30.57
CA ILE A 205 -4.69 -23.80 -29.70
C ILE A 205 -4.27 -24.50 -28.41
N ALA A 206 -5.17 -25.23 -27.76
CA ALA A 206 -4.83 -25.97 -26.53
C ALA A 206 -3.78 -27.05 -26.80
N ALA A 207 -3.85 -27.75 -27.94
CA ALA A 207 -2.83 -28.71 -28.34
C ALA A 207 -1.44 -28.08 -28.57
N ALA A 208 -1.39 -26.79 -28.91
CA ALA A 208 -0.14 -26.04 -29.09
C ALA A 208 0.43 -25.43 -27.79
N VAL A 209 -0.30 -25.50 -26.68
CA VAL A 209 0.13 -24.99 -25.37
C VAL A 209 0.05 -26.11 -24.33
N PRO A 210 1.10 -26.95 -24.23
CA PRO A 210 1.14 -28.04 -23.25
C PRO A 210 0.90 -27.52 -21.83
N GLY A 211 0.12 -28.27 -21.04
CA GLY A 211 -0.20 -27.90 -19.66
C GLY A 211 -1.36 -26.88 -19.50
N ARG A 212 -1.90 -26.33 -20.59
CA ARG A 212 -3.08 -25.43 -20.56
C ARG A 212 -4.28 -26.02 -21.27
N SER A 213 -5.43 -25.95 -20.63
CA SER A 213 -6.67 -26.44 -21.22
C SER A 213 -7.23 -25.46 -22.24
N ARG A 214 -8.17 -25.94 -23.06
CA ARG A 214 -9.00 -25.10 -23.94
C ARG A 214 -9.66 -23.94 -23.20
N LYS A 215 -10.17 -24.20 -22.00
CA LYS A 215 -10.85 -23.20 -21.16
C LYS A 215 -9.87 -22.11 -20.73
N ASP A 216 -8.65 -22.49 -20.34
CA ASP A 216 -7.61 -21.55 -19.93
C ASP A 216 -7.17 -20.65 -21.10
N CYS A 217 -6.94 -21.24 -22.27
CA CYS A 217 -6.58 -20.51 -23.49
C CYS A 217 -7.67 -19.50 -23.87
N MET A 218 -8.95 -19.89 -23.78
CA MET A 218 -10.08 -19.01 -24.10
C MET A 218 -10.25 -17.89 -23.07
N LYS A 219 -10.11 -18.18 -21.77
CA LYS A 219 -10.14 -17.18 -20.70
C LYS A 219 -9.03 -16.15 -20.91
N ARG A 220 -7.80 -16.64 -21.13
CA ARG A 220 -6.63 -15.78 -21.37
C ARG A 220 -6.80 -14.92 -22.62
N TYR A 221 -7.35 -15.47 -23.70
CA TYR A 221 -7.66 -14.68 -24.89
C TYR A 221 -8.69 -13.58 -24.63
N LYS A 222 -9.76 -13.85 -23.87
CA LYS A 222 -10.75 -12.82 -23.51
C LYS A 222 -10.09 -11.68 -22.73
N GLU A 223 -9.23 -12.00 -21.76
CA GLU A 223 -8.45 -11.00 -21.02
C GLU A 223 -7.57 -10.15 -21.95
N LEU A 224 -6.89 -10.77 -22.92
CA LEU A 224 -6.08 -10.07 -23.91
C LEU A 224 -6.91 -9.16 -24.82
N VAL A 225 -8.09 -9.60 -25.26
CA VAL A 225 -9.00 -8.80 -26.08
C VAL A 225 -9.49 -7.56 -25.33
N GLU A 226 -9.94 -7.74 -24.08
CA GLU A 226 -10.35 -6.61 -23.23
C GLU A 226 -9.19 -5.65 -22.98
N MET A 227 -7.99 -6.17 -22.75
CA MET A 227 -6.77 -5.37 -22.59
C MET A 227 -6.44 -4.55 -23.84
N VAL A 228 -6.54 -5.13 -25.04
CA VAL A 228 -6.31 -4.43 -26.31
C VAL A 228 -7.39 -3.37 -26.56
N LYS A 229 -8.65 -3.68 -26.26
CA LYS A 229 -9.78 -2.74 -26.38
C LYS A 229 -9.61 -1.56 -25.44
N ALA A 230 -9.25 -1.81 -24.18
CA ALA A 230 -8.97 -0.77 -23.19
C ALA A 230 -7.78 0.11 -23.62
N LYS A 231 -6.70 -0.51 -24.12
CA LYS A 231 -5.54 0.21 -24.67
C LYS A 231 -5.92 1.12 -25.83
N LYS A 232 -6.74 0.65 -26.77
CA LYS A 232 -7.20 1.44 -27.92
C LYS A 232 -8.11 2.59 -27.49
N ALA A 233 -9.08 2.33 -26.62
CA ALA A 233 -9.99 3.36 -26.11
C ALA A 233 -9.24 4.47 -25.35
N ALA A 234 -8.28 4.11 -24.50
CA ALA A 234 -7.46 5.08 -23.79
C ALA A 234 -6.61 5.94 -24.74
N GLN A 235 -6.03 5.33 -25.79
CA GLN A 235 -5.26 6.06 -26.80
C GLN A 235 -6.14 7.05 -27.60
N GLU A 236 -7.33 6.63 -27.99
CA GLU A 236 -8.26 7.48 -28.76
C GLU A 236 -8.77 8.68 -27.95
N GLN A 237 -9.05 8.48 -26.66
CA GLN A 237 -9.43 9.57 -25.76
C GLN A 237 -8.32 10.61 -25.59
N VAL A 238 -7.05 10.18 -25.49
CA VAL A 238 -5.90 11.10 -25.45
C VAL A 238 -5.80 11.90 -26.76
N LEU A 239 -5.95 11.23 -27.90
CA LEU A 239 -5.87 11.88 -29.21
C LEU A 239 -6.97 12.94 -29.39
N ASN A 240 -8.19 12.64 -28.94
CA ASN A 240 -9.32 13.56 -29.00
C ASN A 240 -9.16 14.74 -28.04
N ALA A 241 -8.65 14.50 -26.83
CA ALA A 241 -8.34 15.57 -25.86
C ALA A 241 -7.22 16.51 -26.35
N ALA A 242 -6.25 15.98 -27.10
CA ALA A 242 -5.19 16.79 -27.71
C ALA A 242 -5.69 17.66 -28.87
N LYS A 243 -6.67 17.16 -29.66
CA LYS A 243 -7.31 17.93 -30.73
C LYS A 243 -8.21 19.05 -30.21
N ALA A 244 -8.90 18.85 -29.09
CA ALA A 244 -9.79 19.86 -28.50
C ALA A 244 -9.07 21.04 -27.83
N LYS A 245 -7.74 20.98 -27.69
CA LYS A 245 -6.89 22.05 -27.13
C LYS A 245 -6.12 22.85 -28.19
N LYS A 246 -6.33 22.54 -29.47
CA LYS A 246 -5.82 23.27 -30.63
C LYS A 246 -6.97 24.03 -31.28
#